data_AF-A0AAZ3NPC7-F1
#
_entry.id   AF-A0AAZ3NPC7-F1
#
_cell.length_a   1.000
_cell.length_b   1.000
_cell.length_c   1.000
_cell.angle_alpha   90.00
_cell.angle_beta   90.00
_cell.angle_gamma   90.00
#
_symmetry.space_group_name_H-M   'P 1'
#
loop_
_entity.id
_entity.type
_entity.pdbx_description
1 polymer ?
#
loop_
_entity_poly.entity_id
_entity_poly.type
_entity_poly.pdbx_seq_one_letter_code
_entity_poly.pdbx_strand_id
1 'polypeptide(L)'
;MFRHKTPRGSYECTVSGLRWLCERDVILKYHFRNWEPYSQLLKDMQYTQGGPLLDITMELGELEEVHLPHCFCLGTNPSLRNEMKILHVEEHGVSLEEVHEVTRFHAKILHPKFSAISLILRLLSWNVDVHCELMLYLTVKRETLIPRLYLFPSNPGQIQAVEQQEIKFQGSKRFPNTRPERSFKLNSYFRLNIPCSTSINPPRVHLIHRDTTPSFFRAVVKMTGIDIAMELFGDDETTAWKEIVPTGAVLGAGRPPERSLTCSTKLQLRSVRTEFVKRVSGPVLNELLDGLLQHTVINQEEMESVKVIAERAEKARDIIDMVLRKGTESCSRMINLLRDIDPYLWSMLQINSVGVPT
;
A
#
# COMPACT_ATOMS: atom_id res chain seq x y z
N MET A 1 7.07 21.33 16.04
CA MET A 1 8.04 22.43 15.84
C MET A 1 9.42 21.81 15.72
N PHE A 2 10.15 22.16 14.67
CA PHE A 2 11.54 21.75 14.45
C PHE A 2 12.46 22.89 14.88
N ARG A 3 13.58 22.56 15.51
CA ARG A 3 14.61 23.52 15.90
C ARG A 3 15.98 22.90 15.68
N HIS A 4 16.80 23.53 14.87
CA HIS A 4 18.13 23.05 14.51
C HIS A 4 19.16 24.12 14.89
N LYS A 5 20.21 23.69 15.60
CA LYS A 5 21.43 24.48 15.81
C LYS A 5 22.51 23.83 14.96
N THR A 6 22.97 24.52 13.93
CA THR A 6 23.93 23.97 12.97
C THR A 6 25.10 24.94 12.80
N PRO A 7 26.36 24.46 12.88
CA PRO A 7 27.51 25.25 12.47
C PRO A 7 27.56 25.41 10.96
N ARG A 8 28.56 26.14 10.44
CA ARG A 8 28.81 26.26 8.99
C ARG A 8 28.75 24.90 8.27
N GLY A 9 27.97 24.82 7.19
CA GLY A 9 27.84 23.61 6.38
C GLY A 9 26.50 23.49 5.65
N SER A 10 26.26 22.30 5.11
CA SER A 10 25.02 21.94 4.41
C SER A 10 24.31 20.82 5.15
N TYR A 11 23.00 20.96 5.33
CA TYR A 11 22.19 20.06 6.16
C TYR A 11 20.87 19.71 5.50
N GLU A 12 20.33 18.56 5.85
CA GLU A 12 19.00 18.09 5.47
C GLU A 12 18.26 17.57 6.69
N CYS A 13 17.02 18.03 6.88
CA CYS A 13 16.12 17.41 7.84
C CYS A 13 15.44 16.21 7.19
N THR A 14 15.77 15.00 7.64
CA THR A 14 15.21 13.75 7.10
C THR A 14 13.70 13.61 7.27
N VAL A 15 13.10 14.32 8.23
CA VAL A 15 11.65 14.32 8.48
C VAL A 15 10.92 15.22 7.50
N SER A 16 11.42 16.44 7.27
CA SER A 16 10.72 17.42 6.43
C SER A 16 11.27 17.54 5.02
N GLY A 17 12.40 16.92 4.70
CA GLY A 17 13.12 17.10 3.44
C GLY A 17 13.68 18.50 3.21
N LEU A 18 13.58 19.42 4.19
CA LEU A 18 14.12 20.77 4.07
C LEU A 18 15.65 20.70 4.09
N ARG A 19 16.31 21.36 3.13
CA ARG A 19 17.77 21.50 3.13
C ARG A 19 18.17 22.96 3.22
N TRP A 20 19.30 23.21 3.87
CA TRP A 20 19.85 24.54 4.00
C TRP A 20 21.37 24.52 3.96
N LEU A 21 21.93 25.65 3.50
CA LEU A 21 23.35 25.96 3.55
C LEU A 21 23.54 27.22 4.38
N CYS A 22 24.50 27.19 5.31
CA CYS A 22 24.88 28.35 6.10
C CYS A 22 26.41 28.49 6.18
N GLU A 23 26.92 29.72 6.05
CA GLU A 23 28.35 30.01 6.14
C GLU A 23 28.81 30.33 7.57
N ARG A 24 27.86 30.46 8.49
CA ARG A 24 28.07 30.73 9.92
C ARG A 24 27.19 29.83 10.77
N ASP A 25 27.39 29.88 12.08
CA ASP A 25 26.52 29.23 13.04
C ASP A 25 25.12 29.83 12.99
N VAL A 26 24.11 28.97 12.84
CA VAL A 26 22.71 29.37 12.76
C VAL A 26 21.84 28.59 13.73
N ILE A 27 20.73 29.23 14.11
CA ILE A 27 19.64 28.56 14.83
C ILE A 27 18.37 28.79 14.01
N LEU A 28 17.91 27.72 13.38
CA LEU A 28 16.73 27.68 12.52
C LEU A 28 15.57 27.04 13.28
N LYS A 29 14.40 27.66 13.24
CA LYS A 29 13.14 27.08 13.67
C LYS A 29 12.17 27.02 12.51
N TYR A 30 11.38 25.95 12.44
CA TYR A 30 10.25 25.92 11.53
C TYR A 30 9.16 24.94 11.94
N HIS A 31 8.00 25.07 11.32
CA HIS A 31 6.94 24.07 11.39
C HIS A 31 6.08 24.07 10.13
N PHE A 32 5.32 22.99 9.94
CA PHE A 32 4.33 22.92 8.88
C PHE A 32 3.11 23.79 9.21
N ARG A 33 2.54 24.42 8.18
CA ARG A 33 1.28 25.17 8.22
C ARG A 33 0.22 24.45 7.38
N ASN A 34 -1.04 24.68 7.70
CA ASN A 34 -2.17 24.20 6.89
C ASN A 34 -2.33 25.10 5.66
N TRP A 35 -2.58 24.49 4.50
CA TRP A 35 -2.87 25.18 3.24
C TRP A 35 -4.31 25.71 3.15
N GLU A 36 -5.23 25.19 3.98
CA GLU A 36 -6.67 25.48 3.95
C GLU A 36 -6.99 26.99 3.90
N PRO A 37 -6.34 27.87 4.71
CA PRO A 37 -6.59 29.31 4.66
C PRO A 37 -6.23 29.97 3.31
N TYR A 38 -5.34 29.35 2.53
CA TYR A 38 -4.82 29.88 1.26
C TYR A 38 -5.37 29.13 0.04
N SER A 39 -6.22 28.12 0.24
CA SER A 39 -6.74 27.26 -0.82
C SER A 39 -7.52 28.03 -1.89
N GLN A 40 -8.37 28.97 -1.49
CA GLN A 40 -9.13 29.81 -2.42
C GLN A 40 -8.22 30.83 -3.11
N LEU A 41 -7.32 31.47 -2.37
CA LEU A 41 -6.35 32.42 -2.91
C LEU A 41 -5.50 31.78 -4.02
N LEU A 42 -5.01 30.57 -3.80
CA LEU A 42 -4.25 29.84 -4.83
C LEU A 42 -5.07 29.60 -6.09
N LYS A 43 -6.35 29.21 -5.96
CA LYS A 43 -7.24 29.02 -7.12
C LYS A 43 -7.45 30.32 -7.88
N ASP A 44 -7.68 31.43 -7.17
CA ASP A 44 -7.89 32.75 -7.76
C ASP A 44 -6.63 33.22 -8.51
N MET A 45 -5.45 32.94 -7.95
CA MET A 45 -4.16 33.21 -8.59
C MET A 45 -3.80 32.21 -9.70
N GLN A 46 -4.62 31.16 -9.91
CA GLN A 46 -4.38 30.06 -10.84
C GLN A 46 -3.13 29.22 -10.51
N TYR A 47 -2.91 28.90 -9.24
CA TYR A 47 -1.83 28.02 -8.76
C TYR A 47 -2.36 26.84 -7.92
N THR A 48 -1.53 25.82 -7.78
CA THR A 48 -1.66 24.71 -6.82
C THR A 48 -0.41 24.63 -5.95
N GLN A 49 -0.56 24.08 -4.74
CA GLN A 49 0.57 23.80 -3.86
C GLN A 49 1.53 22.77 -4.50
N GLY A 50 2.83 23.00 -4.36
CA GLY A 50 3.87 22.08 -4.85
C GLY A 50 4.56 21.24 -3.78
N GLY A 51 4.42 21.66 -2.52
CA GLY A 51 5.05 21.05 -1.36
C GLY A 51 4.41 21.51 -0.04
N PRO A 52 5.04 21.22 1.10
CA PRO A 52 4.58 21.69 2.39
C PRO A 52 4.74 23.21 2.54
N LEU A 53 3.74 23.86 3.14
CA LEU A 53 3.88 25.24 3.63
C LEU A 53 4.69 25.24 4.93
N LEU A 54 5.86 25.90 4.89
CA LEU A 54 6.81 25.94 6.00
C LEU A 54 6.89 27.35 6.57
N ASP A 55 6.53 27.50 7.83
CA ASP A 55 6.75 28.74 8.58
C ASP A 55 8.15 28.69 9.17
N ILE A 56 9.08 29.43 8.55
CA ILE A 56 10.50 29.40 8.90
C ILE A 56 10.87 30.68 9.65
N THR A 57 11.65 30.54 10.72
CA THR A 57 12.15 31.65 11.52
C THR A 57 13.60 31.42 11.92
N MET A 58 14.43 32.45 11.78
CA MET A 58 15.81 32.44 12.27
C MET A 58 15.85 33.02 13.69
N GLU A 59 16.40 32.26 14.63
CA GLU A 59 16.76 32.80 15.96
C GLU A 59 18.18 33.36 15.98
N LEU A 60 19.05 32.85 15.11
CA LEU A 60 20.44 33.28 15.00
C LEU A 60 20.93 33.07 13.56
N GLY A 61 21.58 34.11 13.02
CA GLY A 61 22.24 34.07 11.72
C GLY A 61 21.30 34.06 10.53
N GLU A 62 21.87 33.83 9.35
CA GLU A 62 21.19 33.85 8.06
C GLU A 62 21.57 32.59 7.26
N LEU A 63 20.71 32.18 6.33
CA LEU A 63 20.99 31.07 5.42
C LEU A 63 21.43 31.63 4.07
N GLU A 64 22.38 30.98 3.43
CA GLU A 64 22.78 31.31 2.05
C GLU A 64 21.83 30.66 1.05
N GLU A 65 21.43 29.42 1.33
CA GLU A 65 20.58 28.64 0.43
C GLU A 65 19.54 27.87 1.24
N VAL A 66 18.33 27.78 0.67
CA VAL A 66 17.27 26.89 1.16
C VAL A 66 16.73 26.08 -0.01
N HIS A 67 16.48 24.80 0.24
CA HIS A 67 15.90 23.88 -0.72
C HIS A 67 14.55 23.40 -0.18
N LEU A 68 13.47 23.88 -0.79
CA LEU A 68 12.11 23.52 -0.43
C LEU A 68 11.71 22.22 -1.14
N PRO A 69 11.21 21.21 -0.42
CA PRO A 69 10.81 19.94 -1.02
C PRO A 69 9.55 20.11 -1.88
N HIS A 70 9.47 19.37 -2.99
CA HIS A 70 8.28 19.27 -3.84
C HIS A 70 8.03 17.84 -4.32
N CYS A 71 6.81 17.58 -4.81
CA CYS A 71 6.42 16.26 -5.30
C CYS A 71 6.34 16.14 -6.82
N PHE A 72 6.45 17.23 -7.58
CA PHE A 72 6.32 17.19 -9.05
C PHE A 72 7.44 16.38 -9.73
N CYS A 73 7.05 15.51 -10.66
CA CYS A 73 7.95 14.71 -11.47
C CYS A 73 8.36 15.50 -12.73
N LEU A 74 9.57 16.06 -12.69
CA LEU A 74 10.14 16.83 -13.82
C LEU A 74 10.62 15.94 -14.98
N GLY A 75 10.74 14.63 -14.76
CA GLY A 75 11.20 13.68 -15.78
C GLY A 75 10.20 13.53 -16.94
N THR A 76 8.90 13.59 -16.64
CA THR A 76 7.84 13.52 -17.66
C THR A 76 7.67 14.85 -18.40
N ASN A 77 7.88 15.97 -17.71
CA ASN A 77 7.73 17.30 -18.30
C ASN A 77 8.73 18.33 -17.70
N PRO A 78 9.87 18.58 -18.37
CA PRO A 78 10.85 19.55 -17.90
C PRO A 78 10.37 21.01 -17.93
N SER A 79 9.34 21.35 -18.73
CA SER A 79 8.86 22.74 -18.84
C SER A 79 8.16 23.24 -17.59
N LEU A 80 7.71 22.32 -16.72
CA LEU A 80 7.08 22.66 -15.42
C LEU A 80 7.96 23.57 -14.56
N ARG A 81 9.28 23.53 -14.73
CA ARG A 81 10.22 24.40 -14.01
C ARG A 81 9.91 25.89 -14.20
N ASN A 82 9.47 26.28 -15.40
CA ASN A 82 9.17 27.67 -15.74
C ASN A 82 7.83 28.15 -15.15
N GLU A 83 7.01 27.21 -14.70
CA GLU A 83 5.67 27.45 -14.17
C GLU A 83 5.64 27.43 -12.63
N MET A 84 6.79 27.12 -12.01
CA MET A 84 6.96 27.10 -10.56
C MET A 84 7.35 28.49 -10.03
N LYS A 85 6.78 28.85 -8.88
CA LYS A 85 7.11 30.06 -8.12
C LYS A 85 7.22 29.73 -6.65
N ILE A 86 7.94 30.56 -5.92
CA ILE A 86 7.97 30.52 -4.46
C ILE A 86 6.90 31.47 -3.96
N LEU A 87 5.98 30.95 -3.14
CA LEU A 87 5.00 31.73 -2.41
C LEU A 87 5.59 32.15 -1.07
N HIS A 88 5.47 33.42 -0.74
CA HIS A 88 5.67 33.96 0.59
C HIS A 88 4.34 34.46 1.15
N VAL A 89 4.00 34.04 2.35
CA VAL A 89 2.82 34.49 3.08
C VAL A 89 3.27 35.50 4.13
N GLU A 90 2.79 36.73 3.99
CA GLU A 90 3.16 37.89 4.80
C GLU A 90 1.93 38.41 5.58
N GLU A 91 2.13 39.35 6.49
CA GLU A 91 1.04 39.88 7.35
C GLU A 91 -0.11 40.50 6.56
N HIS A 92 0.18 41.09 5.40
CA HIS A 92 -0.79 41.83 4.58
C HIS A 92 -1.07 41.18 3.21
N GLY A 93 -0.71 39.92 3.01
CA GLY A 93 -1.01 39.21 1.77
C GLY A 93 0.01 38.14 1.42
N VAL A 94 0.22 37.97 0.12
CA VAL A 94 1.22 37.03 -0.42
C VAL A 94 2.09 37.71 -1.47
N SER A 95 3.35 37.32 -1.53
CA SER A 95 4.27 37.73 -2.59
C SER A 95 4.84 36.49 -3.29
N LEU A 96 5.27 36.67 -4.55
CA LEU A 96 5.84 35.60 -5.37
C LEU A 96 7.29 35.90 -5.71
N GLU A 97 8.15 34.90 -5.53
CA GLU A 97 9.57 34.94 -5.90
C GLU A 97 9.86 33.89 -7.00
N GLU A 98 10.82 34.21 -7.88
CA GLU A 98 11.32 33.29 -8.88
C GLU A 98 12.16 32.17 -8.25
N VAL A 99 12.00 30.94 -8.75
CA VAL A 99 12.84 29.84 -8.28
C VAL A 99 14.22 29.95 -8.92
N HIS A 100 15.28 29.87 -8.11
CA HIS A 100 16.65 29.97 -8.62
C HIS A 100 17.08 28.71 -9.37
N GLU A 101 16.79 27.55 -8.81
CA GLU A 101 17.07 26.25 -9.43
C GLU A 101 16.02 25.23 -9.01
N VAL A 102 15.56 24.38 -9.93
CA VAL A 102 14.68 23.25 -9.62
C VAL A 102 15.41 21.94 -9.88
N THR A 103 15.51 21.12 -8.86
CA THR A 103 16.08 19.76 -8.90
C THR A 103 14.96 18.73 -8.95
N ARG A 104 15.29 17.42 -8.85
CA ARG A 104 14.28 16.36 -8.92
C ARG A 104 13.20 16.44 -7.84
N PHE A 105 13.56 16.87 -6.63
CA PHE A 105 12.67 16.88 -5.46
C PHE A 105 12.71 18.19 -4.67
N HIS A 106 13.48 19.18 -5.12
CA HIS A 106 13.67 20.42 -4.40
C HIS A 106 13.73 21.64 -5.31
N ALA A 107 13.14 22.73 -4.85
CA ALA A 107 13.29 24.07 -5.39
C ALA A 107 14.25 24.88 -4.50
N LYS A 108 15.31 25.39 -5.10
CA LYS A 108 16.36 26.18 -4.45
C LYS A 108 16.04 27.67 -4.51
N ILE A 109 16.27 28.34 -3.39
CA ILE A 109 16.27 29.80 -3.24
C ILE A 109 17.58 30.25 -2.61
N LEU A 110 18.08 31.40 -3.05
CA LEU A 110 19.29 32.03 -2.53
C LEU A 110 18.91 33.20 -1.62
N HIS A 111 19.65 33.38 -0.53
CA HIS A 111 19.45 34.44 0.46
C HIS A 111 17.96 34.60 0.85
N PRO A 112 17.32 33.52 1.32
CA PRO A 112 15.88 33.47 1.53
C PRO A 112 15.40 34.52 2.51
N LYS A 113 14.26 35.13 2.19
CA LYS A 113 13.47 35.90 3.15
C LYS A 113 12.54 34.95 3.89
N PHE A 114 12.60 34.96 5.21
CA PHE A 114 11.82 34.04 6.01
C PHE A 114 10.43 34.57 6.32
N SER A 115 9.46 33.77 5.93
CA SER A 115 8.04 33.89 6.25
C SER A 115 7.44 32.48 6.17
N ALA A 116 6.11 32.35 6.12
CA ALA A 116 5.52 31.09 5.68
C ALA A 116 5.70 30.94 4.17
N ILE A 117 6.52 29.96 3.76
CA ILE A 117 6.98 29.79 2.38
C ILE A 117 6.70 28.39 1.81
N SER A 118 6.45 28.32 0.51
CA SER A 118 6.36 27.04 -0.24
C SER A 118 6.53 27.24 -1.74
N LEU A 119 6.90 26.17 -2.43
CA LEU A 119 6.72 26.07 -3.88
C LEU A 119 5.24 25.97 -4.26
N ILE A 120 4.85 26.68 -5.32
CA ILE A 120 3.55 26.58 -6.00
C ILE A 120 3.76 26.37 -7.50
N LEU A 121 2.77 25.78 -8.18
CA LEU A 121 2.79 25.49 -9.62
C LEU A 121 1.54 26.06 -10.29
N ARG A 122 1.68 26.65 -11.48
CA ARG A 122 0.55 27.21 -12.24
C ARG A 122 -0.46 26.12 -12.65
N LEU A 123 -1.77 26.38 -12.57
CA LEU A 123 -2.85 25.42 -12.83
C LEU A 123 -3.05 25.08 -14.32
N LEU A 124 -2.53 25.90 -15.25
CA LEU A 124 -2.66 25.66 -16.69
C LEU A 124 -1.82 24.47 -17.19
N SER A 125 -1.02 23.84 -16.34
CA SER A 125 -0.25 22.65 -16.65
C SER A 125 -1.18 21.42 -16.69
N TRP A 126 -1.74 21.11 -17.86
CA TRP A 126 -2.79 20.07 -17.99
C TRP A 126 -2.30 18.62 -17.86
N ASN A 127 -1.01 18.40 -17.57
CA ASN A 127 -0.43 17.08 -17.40
C ASN A 127 0.72 17.13 -16.38
N VAL A 128 0.36 17.03 -15.10
CA VAL A 128 1.33 17.06 -14.01
C VAL A 128 1.41 15.67 -13.39
N ASP A 129 2.59 15.08 -13.49
CA ASP A 129 2.93 13.88 -12.76
C ASP A 129 3.52 14.24 -11.40
N VAL A 130 3.13 13.51 -10.36
CA VAL A 130 3.63 13.67 -9.00
C VAL A 130 4.18 12.35 -8.48
N HIS A 131 5.27 12.43 -7.72
CA HIS A 131 5.70 11.33 -6.86
C HIS A 131 4.74 11.23 -5.68
N CYS A 132 4.36 10.01 -5.31
CA CYS A 132 3.35 9.75 -4.30
C CYS A 132 3.89 8.93 -3.13
N GLU A 133 3.24 9.08 -1.98
CA GLU A 133 3.41 8.20 -0.84
C GLU A 133 2.22 7.25 -0.73
N LEU A 134 2.54 6.00 -0.38
CA LEU A 134 1.57 5.01 0.08
C LEU A 134 1.90 4.70 1.54
N MET A 135 0.96 4.95 2.44
CA MET A 135 1.11 4.59 3.85
C MET A 135 0.04 3.58 4.23
N LEU A 136 0.46 2.35 4.53
CA LEU A 136 -0.44 1.30 4.97
C LEU A 136 -0.44 1.21 6.50
N TYR A 137 -1.61 1.35 7.10
CA TYR A 137 -1.85 1.09 8.51
C TYR A 137 -2.77 -0.11 8.68
N LEU A 138 -2.44 -0.95 9.65
CA LEU A 138 -3.14 -2.19 9.93
C LEU A 138 -3.70 -2.15 11.35
N THR A 139 -4.99 -2.47 11.51
CA THR A 139 -5.60 -2.65 12.82
C THR A 139 -6.21 -4.04 12.92
N VAL A 140 -5.78 -4.81 13.92
CA VAL A 140 -6.34 -6.14 14.21
C VAL A 140 -7.43 -6.01 15.27
N LYS A 141 -8.61 -6.57 14.99
CA LYS A 141 -9.70 -6.70 15.95
C LYS A 141 -10.25 -8.12 15.90
N ARG A 142 -9.93 -8.93 16.92
CA ARG A 142 -10.30 -10.36 16.97
C ARG A 142 -9.81 -11.08 15.71
N GLU A 143 -10.70 -11.63 14.90
CA GLU A 143 -10.40 -12.34 13.64
C GLU A 143 -10.46 -11.43 12.40
N THR A 144 -10.44 -10.12 12.57
CA THR A 144 -10.62 -9.15 11.48
C THR A 144 -9.43 -8.21 11.39
N LEU A 145 -8.90 -8.06 10.18
CA LEU A 145 -7.93 -7.04 9.81
C LEU A 145 -8.65 -5.86 9.16
N ILE A 146 -8.31 -4.66 9.61
CA ILE A 146 -8.79 -3.40 9.04
C ILE A 146 -7.59 -2.66 8.47
N PRO A 147 -7.26 -2.85 7.17
CA PRO A 147 -6.24 -2.06 6.52
C PRO A 147 -6.78 -0.66 6.17
N ARG A 148 -5.92 0.34 6.33
CA ARG A 148 -6.10 1.72 5.90
C ARG A 148 -4.93 2.13 5.02
N LEU A 149 -5.16 2.23 3.72
CA LEU A 149 -4.16 2.60 2.73
C LEU A 149 -4.35 4.05 2.32
N TYR A 150 -3.43 4.91 2.74
CA TYR A 150 -3.37 6.33 2.37
C TYR A 150 -2.61 6.48 1.06
N LEU A 151 -3.13 7.32 0.15
CA LEU A 151 -2.49 7.69 -1.11
C LEU A 151 -2.53 9.21 -1.27
N PHE A 152 -1.35 9.83 -1.43
CA PHE A 152 -1.23 11.28 -1.61
C PHE A 152 0.08 11.67 -2.30
N PRO A 153 0.17 12.87 -2.92
CA PRO A 153 1.44 13.41 -3.41
C PRO A 153 2.46 13.50 -2.27
N SER A 154 3.72 13.16 -2.54
CA SER A 154 4.77 13.08 -1.52
C SER A 154 5.02 14.44 -0.85
N ASN A 155 4.41 14.61 0.32
CA ASN A 155 4.42 15.85 1.08
C ASN A 155 4.70 15.50 2.55
N PRO A 156 5.85 15.92 3.11
CA PRO A 156 6.20 15.64 4.50
C PRO A 156 5.16 16.12 5.53
N GLY A 157 4.46 17.23 5.27
CA GLY A 157 3.37 17.70 6.12
C GLY A 157 2.18 16.74 6.12
N GLN A 158 1.87 16.12 4.98
CA GLN A 158 0.82 15.11 4.85
C GLN A 158 1.20 13.78 5.53
N ILE A 159 2.46 13.35 5.42
CA ILE A 159 2.98 12.19 6.15
C ILE A 159 2.76 12.39 7.65
N GLN A 160 3.12 13.56 8.18
CA GLN A 160 2.91 13.88 9.60
C GLN A 160 1.42 13.92 9.95
N ALA A 161 0.55 14.47 9.10
CA ALA A 161 -0.89 14.50 9.32
C ALA A 161 -1.50 13.09 9.41
N VAL A 162 -1.07 12.16 8.55
CA VAL A 162 -1.48 10.75 8.60
C VAL A 162 -1.03 10.10 9.90
N GLU A 163 0.24 10.29 10.29
CA GLU A 163 0.78 9.74 11.54
C GLU A 163 -0.01 10.24 12.76
N GLN A 164 -0.32 11.53 12.83
CA GLN A 164 -1.13 12.11 13.91
C GLN A 164 -2.58 11.61 13.90
N GLN A 165 -3.16 11.39 12.73
CA GLN A 165 -4.50 10.81 12.62
C GLN A 165 -4.52 9.37 13.13
N GLU A 166 -3.49 8.57 12.81
CA GLU A 166 -3.45 7.16 13.16
C GLU A 166 -3.24 6.89 14.65
N ILE A 167 -2.65 7.83 15.40
CA ILE A 167 -2.58 7.78 16.88
C ILE A 167 -4.00 7.69 17.49
N LYS A 168 -5.02 8.27 16.84
CA LYS A 168 -6.41 8.25 17.33
C LYS A 168 -7.05 6.86 17.21
N PHE A 169 -6.50 5.98 16.37
CA PHE A 169 -7.01 4.61 16.18
C PHE A 169 -6.26 3.61 17.05
N GLN A 170 -6.89 3.17 18.14
CA GLN A 170 -6.32 2.16 19.04
C GLN A 170 -5.92 0.87 18.30
N GLY A 171 -4.68 0.42 18.53
CA GLY A 171 -4.14 -0.81 17.95
C GLY A 171 -3.73 -0.69 16.48
N SER A 172 -3.73 0.52 15.91
CA SER A 172 -3.22 0.75 14.57
C SER A 172 -1.70 0.73 14.53
N LYS A 173 -1.13 0.02 13.57
CA LYS A 173 0.32 -0.05 13.36
C LYS A 173 0.66 0.22 11.90
N ARG A 174 1.71 1.01 11.67
CA ARG A 174 2.26 1.25 10.33
C ARG A 174 2.92 -0.04 9.83
N PHE A 175 2.53 -0.46 8.62
CA PHE A 175 3.16 -1.56 7.91
C PHE A 175 4.26 -1.01 6.99
N PRO A 176 5.45 -1.63 6.95
CA PRO A 176 6.52 -1.21 6.04
C PRO A 176 6.20 -1.67 4.62
N ASN A 177 5.43 -0.89 3.88
CA ASN A 177 5.14 -1.14 2.47
C ASN A 177 6.15 -0.47 1.52
N THR A 178 6.24 -1.01 0.32
CA THR A 178 6.95 -0.40 -0.81
C THR A 178 6.26 0.88 -1.28
N ARG A 179 7.05 1.80 -1.84
CA ARG A 179 6.54 3.00 -2.52
C ARG A 179 6.24 2.70 -3.99
N PRO A 180 5.34 3.47 -4.64
CA PRO A 180 5.22 3.41 -6.09
C PRO A 180 6.55 3.68 -6.79
N GLU A 181 6.90 2.85 -7.78
CA GLU A 181 8.13 3.03 -8.57
C GLU A 181 8.03 4.20 -9.55
N ARG A 182 6.82 4.48 -10.04
CA ARG A 182 6.52 5.51 -11.04
C ARG A 182 5.79 6.69 -10.42
N SER A 183 5.89 7.84 -11.05
CA SER A 183 5.01 8.98 -10.76
C SER A 183 3.60 8.70 -11.25
N PHE A 184 2.63 9.38 -10.62
CA PHE A 184 1.23 9.30 -10.97
C PHE A 184 0.71 10.62 -11.47
N LYS A 185 -0.24 10.57 -12.41
CA LYS A 185 -0.89 11.76 -12.92
C LYS A 185 -1.76 12.39 -11.83
N LEU A 186 -1.50 13.64 -11.51
CA LEU A 186 -2.32 14.41 -10.59
C LEU A 186 -3.76 14.52 -11.14
N ASN A 187 -4.74 14.51 -10.25
CA ASN A 187 -6.18 14.49 -10.54
C ASN A 187 -6.74 13.19 -11.13
N SER A 188 -5.98 12.08 -11.16
CA SER A 188 -6.51 10.76 -11.49
C SER A 188 -7.19 10.09 -10.28
N TYR A 189 -8.04 9.11 -10.54
CA TYR A 189 -8.60 8.24 -9.52
C TYR A 189 -7.85 6.92 -9.45
N PHE A 190 -7.93 6.31 -8.27
CA PHE A 190 -7.37 4.99 -8.01
C PHE A 190 -8.42 4.12 -7.35
N ARG A 191 -8.33 2.80 -7.56
CA ARG A 191 -9.11 1.80 -6.84
C ARG A 191 -8.19 0.79 -6.17
N LEU A 192 -8.57 0.34 -4.99
CA LEU A 192 -7.86 -0.71 -4.27
C LEU A 192 -8.62 -2.03 -4.45
N ASN A 193 -7.89 -3.09 -4.75
CA ASN A 193 -8.41 -4.45 -4.76
C ASN A 193 -7.77 -5.24 -3.63
N ILE A 194 -8.61 -5.93 -2.87
CA ILE A 194 -8.21 -6.89 -1.85
C ILE A 194 -9.13 -8.10 -2.01
N PRO A 195 -8.68 -9.21 -2.63
CA PRO A 195 -9.56 -10.33 -3.00
C PRO A 195 -10.36 -10.93 -1.84
N CYS A 196 -9.80 -10.90 -0.63
CA CYS A 196 -10.43 -11.43 0.59
C CYS A 196 -11.20 -10.38 1.41
N SER A 197 -11.36 -9.15 0.90
CA SER A 197 -12.12 -8.11 1.59
C SER A 197 -13.63 -8.28 1.41
N THR A 198 -14.38 -7.93 2.45
CA THR A 198 -15.86 -7.90 2.38
C THR A 198 -16.37 -6.59 1.79
N SER A 199 -15.63 -5.50 1.98
CA SER A 199 -15.94 -4.18 1.44
C SER A 199 -14.71 -3.26 1.54
N ILE A 200 -14.58 -2.36 0.57
CA ILE A 200 -13.56 -1.30 0.53
C ILE A 200 -14.31 0.04 0.39
N ASN A 201 -14.01 0.98 1.30
CA ASN A 201 -14.63 2.30 1.32
C ASN A 201 -13.56 3.40 1.49
N PRO A 202 -13.53 4.44 0.65
CA PRO A 202 -14.32 4.60 -0.58
C PRO A 202 -13.89 3.58 -1.65
N PRO A 203 -14.74 3.30 -2.66
CA PRO A 203 -14.38 2.41 -3.77
C PRO A 203 -13.26 3.01 -4.64
N ARG A 204 -13.18 4.35 -4.70
CA ARG A 204 -12.11 5.08 -5.40
C ARG A 204 -11.60 6.24 -4.56
N VAL A 205 -10.32 6.56 -4.70
CA VAL A 205 -9.69 7.74 -4.11
C VAL A 205 -9.18 8.64 -5.24
N HIS A 206 -9.46 9.95 -5.12
CA HIS A 206 -8.97 10.97 -6.05
C HIS A 206 -7.61 11.50 -5.58
N LEU A 207 -6.57 11.37 -6.42
CA LEU A 207 -5.23 11.84 -6.14
C LEU A 207 -5.14 13.35 -6.40
N ILE A 208 -5.23 14.13 -5.33
CA ILE A 208 -5.08 15.59 -5.37
C ILE A 208 -4.22 16.07 -4.22
N HIS A 209 -3.79 17.33 -4.33
CA HIS A 209 -3.27 18.05 -3.17
C HIS A 209 -4.41 18.35 -2.20
N ARG A 210 -4.35 17.73 -1.02
CA ARG A 210 -5.29 18.01 0.07
C ARG A 210 -4.67 19.07 0.98
N ASP A 211 -5.51 19.94 1.50
CA ASP A 211 -5.10 20.95 2.48
C ASP A 211 -4.99 20.32 3.89
N THR A 212 -5.86 19.34 4.17
CA THR A 212 -5.92 18.56 5.40
C THR A 212 -5.52 17.10 5.14
N THR A 213 -5.90 16.16 6.02
CA THR A 213 -5.46 14.76 5.93
C THR A 213 -5.86 14.09 4.61
N PRO A 214 -5.01 13.22 4.05
CA PRO A 214 -5.30 12.53 2.80
C PRO A 214 -6.50 11.60 2.89
N SER A 215 -7.17 11.42 1.75
CA SER A 215 -8.11 10.33 1.56
C SER A 215 -7.39 8.98 1.64
N PHE A 216 -8.08 7.96 2.15
CA PHE A 216 -7.55 6.62 2.29
C PHE A 216 -8.62 5.58 2.01
N PHE A 217 -8.20 4.43 1.50
CA PHE A 217 -9.04 3.25 1.42
C PHE A 217 -9.10 2.59 2.79
N ARG A 218 -10.30 2.24 3.24
CA ARG A 218 -10.52 1.38 4.42
C ARG A 218 -11.20 0.10 3.98
N ALA A 219 -10.61 -1.04 4.30
CA ALA A 219 -11.23 -2.33 4.06
C ALA A 219 -11.52 -3.08 5.37
N VAL A 220 -12.35 -4.11 5.26
CA VAL A 220 -12.55 -5.10 6.32
C VAL A 220 -12.24 -6.47 5.73
N VAL A 221 -11.26 -7.15 6.30
CA VAL A 221 -10.74 -8.43 5.80
C VAL A 221 -10.79 -9.43 6.94
N LYS A 222 -11.40 -10.59 6.71
CA LYS A 222 -11.36 -11.68 7.69
C LYS A 222 -9.98 -12.33 7.65
N MET A 223 -9.33 -12.46 8.81
CA MET A 223 -8.04 -13.12 8.92
C MET A 223 -8.25 -14.62 8.81
N THR A 224 -7.89 -15.19 7.67
CA THR A 224 -8.02 -16.63 7.38
C THR A 224 -6.71 -17.39 7.58
N GLY A 225 -5.64 -16.70 7.98
CA GLY A 225 -4.27 -17.26 8.02
C GLY A 225 -3.54 -17.21 6.68
N ILE A 226 -4.19 -16.71 5.62
CA ILE A 226 -3.61 -16.52 4.28
C ILE A 226 -3.11 -15.08 4.17
N ASP A 227 -1.91 -14.91 3.60
CA ASP A 227 -1.37 -13.59 3.31
C ASP A 227 -2.30 -12.76 2.43
N ILE A 228 -2.37 -11.48 2.73
CA ILE A 228 -3.37 -10.59 2.15
C ILE A 228 -2.71 -9.82 1.02
N ALA A 229 -3.04 -10.20 -0.21
CA ALA A 229 -2.63 -9.45 -1.39
C ALA A 229 -3.45 -8.16 -1.52
N MET A 230 -2.77 -7.04 -1.73
CA MET A 230 -3.36 -5.73 -1.98
C MET A 230 -2.82 -5.19 -3.30
N GLU A 231 -3.70 -4.73 -4.17
CA GLU A 231 -3.35 -4.20 -5.49
C GLU A 231 -4.06 -2.88 -5.73
N LEU A 232 -3.28 -1.85 -6.04
CA LEU A 232 -3.77 -0.52 -6.40
C LEU A 232 -3.78 -0.41 -7.92
N PHE A 233 -4.90 0.06 -8.47
CA PHE A 233 -5.07 0.27 -9.90
C PHE A 233 -5.32 1.75 -10.20
N GLY A 234 -4.70 2.23 -11.28
CA GLY A 234 -5.00 3.55 -11.84
C GLY A 234 -6.28 3.56 -12.66
N ASP A 235 -6.63 4.73 -13.19
CA ASP A 235 -7.82 4.93 -14.06
C ASP A 235 -7.78 4.12 -15.36
N ASP A 236 -6.58 3.80 -15.84
CA ASP A 236 -6.33 2.99 -17.02
C ASP A 236 -6.32 1.48 -16.74
N GLU A 237 -6.73 1.08 -15.52
CA GLU A 237 -6.75 -0.29 -15.03
C GLU A 237 -5.36 -0.95 -14.99
N THR A 238 -4.28 -0.17 -15.11
CA THR A 238 -2.93 -0.67 -14.90
C THR A 238 -2.62 -0.82 -13.42
N THR A 239 -1.84 -1.85 -13.07
CA THR A 239 -1.38 -2.05 -11.70
C THR A 239 -0.37 -0.96 -11.34
N ALA A 240 -0.78 -0.06 -10.45
CA ALA A 240 0.02 1.05 -9.97
C ALA A 240 0.92 0.65 -8.79
N TRP A 241 0.48 -0.31 -7.98
CA TRP A 241 1.23 -0.85 -6.84
C TRP A 241 0.65 -2.19 -6.40
N LYS A 242 1.50 -3.08 -5.87
CA LYS A 242 1.11 -4.38 -5.34
C LYS A 242 1.96 -4.72 -4.11
N GLU A 243 1.32 -5.29 -3.10
CA GLU A 243 1.99 -5.70 -1.87
C GLU A 243 1.29 -6.91 -1.27
N ILE A 244 2.07 -7.75 -0.59
CA ILE A 244 1.56 -8.89 0.16
C ILE A 244 1.77 -8.60 1.64
N VAL A 245 0.69 -8.58 2.41
CA VAL A 245 0.74 -8.40 3.87
C VAL A 245 0.77 -9.78 4.54
N PRO A 246 1.89 -10.18 5.17
CA PRO A 246 1.99 -11.49 5.80
C PRO A 246 1.11 -11.56 7.03
N THR A 247 0.28 -12.60 7.16
CA THR A 247 -0.64 -12.72 8.31
C THR A 247 0.13 -12.89 9.63
N GLY A 248 1.30 -13.54 9.59
CA GLY A 248 2.18 -13.68 10.75
C GLY A 248 2.78 -12.37 11.25
N ALA A 249 3.04 -11.41 10.36
CA ALA A 249 3.54 -10.08 10.73
C ALA A 249 2.47 -9.23 11.44
N VAL A 250 1.20 -9.47 11.13
CA VAL A 250 0.04 -8.76 11.67
C VAL A 250 -0.28 -9.19 13.11
N LEU A 251 -0.04 -10.45 13.46
CA LEU A 251 -0.37 -11.03 14.78
C LEU A 251 0.68 -10.75 15.87
N GLY A 252 1.84 -10.17 15.51
CA GLY A 252 2.94 -9.94 16.43
C GLY A 252 3.65 -11.25 16.81
N ALA A 253 4.97 -11.21 16.95
CA ALA A 253 5.79 -12.35 17.36
C ALA A 253 5.43 -12.79 18.79
N GLY A 254 4.42 -13.64 18.91
CA GLY A 254 4.15 -14.50 20.04
C GLY A 254 4.08 -15.92 19.50
N ARG A 255 5.06 -16.75 19.92
CA ARG A 255 5.24 -18.19 19.69
C ARG A 255 4.02 -18.90 19.05
N PRO A 256 4.19 -19.66 17.95
CA PRO A 256 3.07 -20.29 17.28
C PRO A 256 2.43 -21.30 18.24
N PRO A 257 1.11 -21.24 18.52
CA PRO A 257 0.40 -22.46 18.80
C PRO A 257 0.27 -23.16 17.45
N GLU A 258 0.70 -24.42 17.36
CA GLU A 258 0.59 -25.33 16.20
C GLU A 258 -0.86 -25.59 15.72
N ARG A 259 -1.82 -24.72 16.07
CA ARG A 259 -3.25 -24.84 15.79
C ARG A 259 -3.73 -24.02 14.59
N SER A 260 -2.89 -23.20 13.94
CA SER A 260 -3.31 -22.29 12.85
C SER A 260 -3.05 -22.82 11.43
N LEU A 261 -2.33 -23.94 11.24
CA LEU A 261 -2.28 -24.62 9.93
C LEU A 261 -3.60 -25.35 9.59
N THR A 262 -4.45 -25.57 10.58
CA THR A 262 -5.54 -26.54 10.51
C THR A 262 -6.88 -25.93 10.05
N CYS A 263 -6.94 -24.71 9.52
CA CYS A 263 -8.19 -24.15 8.94
C CYS A 263 -8.08 -23.85 7.42
N SER A 264 -6.85 -23.65 6.92
CA SER A 264 -6.54 -23.29 5.53
C SER A 264 -6.91 -24.40 4.53
N THR A 265 -6.62 -25.66 4.88
CA THR A 265 -6.68 -26.76 3.93
C THR A 265 -8.10 -27.12 3.47
N LYS A 266 -9.10 -26.98 4.35
CA LYS A 266 -10.51 -27.27 4.02
C LYS A 266 -11.09 -26.23 3.05
N LEU A 267 -10.62 -24.99 3.10
CA LEU A 267 -11.01 -23.94 2.16
C LEU A 267 -10.31 -24.12 0.80
N GLN A 268 -9.03 -24.48 0.80
CA GLN A 268 -8.29 -24.81 -0.42
C GLN A 268 -8.90 -26.01 -1.16
N LEU A 269 -9.23 -27.09 -0.45
CA LEU A 269 -9.91 -28.25 -1.06
C LEU A 269 -11.30 -27.90 -1.60
N ARG A 270 -12.03 -26.97 -0.95
CA ARG A 270 -13.32 -26.48 -1.48
C ARG A 270 -13.15 -25.68 -2.78
N SER A 271 -12.11 -24.84 -2.88
CA SER A 271 -11.89 -24.03 -4.09
C SER A 271 -11.40 -24.85 -5.27
N VAL A 272 -10.60 -25.90 -5.04
CA VAL A 272 -10.08 -26.76 -6.12
C VAL A 272 -10.99 -27.95 -6.46
N ARG A 273 -12.08 -28.15 -5.70
CA ARG A 273 -13.00 -29.29 -5.83
C ARG A 273 -13.45 -29.55 -7.26
N THR A 274 -13.93 -28.51 -7.95
CA THR A 274 -14.46 -28.64 -9.32
C THR A 274 -13.38 -29.09 -10.30
N GLU A 275 -12.17 -28.53 -10.16
CA GLU A 275 -11.05 -28.84 -11.06
C GLU A 275 -10.44 -30.21 -10.76
N PHE A 276 -10.40 -30.60 -9.49
CA PHE A 276 -10.01 -31.93 -9.05
C PHE A 276 -10.91 -33.00 -9.67
N VAL A 277 -12.24 -32.86 -9.56
CA VAL A 277 -13.21 -33.81 -10.16
C VAL A 277 -13.06 -33.88 -11.68
N LYS A 278 -12.73 -32.77 -12.33
CA LYS A 278 -12.57 -32.71 -13.79
C LYS A 278 -11.30 -33.41 -14.27
N ARG A 279 -10.18 -33.24 -13.57
CA ARG A 279 -8.84 -33.63 -14.07
C ARG A 279 -8.26 -34.91 -13.48
N VAL A 280 -8.70 -35.34 -12.30
CA VAL A 280 -8.11 -36.51 -11.64
C VAL A 280 -8.35 -37.79 -12.45
N SER A 281 -7.30 -38.57 -12.68
CA SER A 281 -7.38 -39.83 -13.41
C SER A 281 -7.89 -40.98 -12.53
N GLY A 282 -8.44 -42.02 -13.15
CA GLY A 282 -8.92 -43.22 -12.42
C GLY A 282 -7.83 -43.91 -11.57
N PRO A 283 -6.59 -44.09 -12.07
CA PRO A 283 -5.50 -44.66 -11.29
C PRO A 283 -5.13 -43.82 -10.06
N VAL A 284 -4.99 -42.50 -10.23
CA VAL A 284 -4.68 -41.57 -9.14
C VAL A 284 -5.78 -41.55 -8.08
N LEU A 285 -7.05 -41.71 -8.47
CA LEU A 285 -8.15 -41.84 -7.50
C LEU A 285 -8.05 -43.10 -6.64
N ASN A 286 -7.64 -44.22 -7.24
CA ASN A 286 -7.50 -45.48 -6.51
C ASN A 286 -6.30 -45.43 -5.56
N GLU A 287 -5.15 -44.92 -6.02
CA GLU A 287 -3.96 -44.73 -5.17
C GLU A 287 -4.21 -43.72 -4.04
N LEU A 288 -4.94 -42.65 -4.32
CA LEU A 288 -5.35 -41.69 -3.30
C LEU A 288 -6.29 -42.33 -2.28
N LEU A 289 -7.22 -43.18 -2.70
CA LEU A 289 -8.14 -43.88 -1.82
C LEU A 289 -7.38 -44.87 -0.90
N ASP A 290 -6.43 -45.62 -1.44
CA ASP A 290 -5.57 -46.54 -0.68
C ASP A 290 -4.70 -45.77 0.33
N GLY A 291 -4.11 -44.62 -0.07
CA GLY A 291 -3.36 -43.75 0.82
C GLY A 291 -4.21 -43.14 1.93
N LEU A 292 -5.46 -42.77 1.65
CA LEU A 292 -6.40 -42.26 2.66
C LEU A 292 -6.77 -43.34 3.69
N LEU A 293 -6.88 -44.61 3.29
CA LEU A 293 -7.08 -45.72 4.23
C LEU A 293 -5.83 -45.95 5.08
N GLN A 294 -4.65 -45.98 4.45
CA GLN A 294 -3.37 -46.22 5.13
C GLN A 294 -3.08 -45.16 6.20
N HIS A 295 -3.43 -43.90 5.92
CA HIS A 295 -3.29 -42.79 6.87
C HIS A 295 -4.48 -42.65 7.85
N THR A 296 -5.37 -43.65 7.94
CA THR A 296 -6.55 -43.70 8.82
C THR A 296 -7.52 -42.53 8.62
N VAL A 297 -7.51 -41.91 7.44
CA VAL A 297 -8.43 -40.81 7.10
C VAL A 297 -9.81 -41.36 6.82
N ILE A 298 -9.93 -42.52 6.18
CA ILE A 298 -11.18 -43.23 5.92
C ILE A 298 -11.11 -44.63 6.54
N ASN A 299 -12.26 -45.23 6.85
CA ASN A 299 -12.33 -46.61 7.33
C ASN A 299 -12.56 -47.61 6.17
N GLN A 300 -12.47 -48.91 6.46
CA GLN A 300 -12.59 -49.98 5.46
C GLN A 300 -13.98 -49.99 4.80
N GLU A 301 -15.05 -49.76 5.57
CA GLU A 301 -16.43 -49.72 5.06
C GLU A 301 -16.66 -48.54 4.09
N GLU A 302 -16.13 -47.36 4.43
CA GLU A 302 -16.19 -46.16 3.61
C GLU A 302 -15.42 -46.36 2.29
N MET A 303 -14.25 -46.99 2.36
CA MET A 303 -13.47 -47.33 1.18
C MET A 303 -14.20 -48.31 0.27
N GLU A 304 -14.83 -49.34 0.82
CA GLU A 304 -15.62 -50.31 0.06
C GLU A 304 -16.83 -49.64 -0.61
N SER A 305 -17.50 -48.71 0.08
CA SER A 305 -18.61 -47.94 -0.50
C SER A 305 -18.20 -47.09 -1.71
N VAL A 306 -17.02 -46.47 -1.65
CA VAL A 306 -16.47 -45.64 -2.73
C VAL A 306 -15.94 -46.49 -3.89
N LYS A 307 -15.46 -47.71 -3.62
CA LYS A 307 -14.99 -48.63 -4.67
C LYS A 307 -16.10 -49.12 -5.60
N VAL A 308 -17.35 -49.18 -5.11
CA VAL A 308 -18.52 -49.62 -5.89
C VAL A 308 -18.98 -48.56 -6.91
N ILE A 309 -18.55 -47.29 -6.77
CA ILE A 309 -18.93 -46.20 -7.68
C ILE A 309 -18.24 -46.39 -9.04
N ALA A 310 -19.04 -46.62 -10.09
CA ALA A 310 -18.56 -46.85 -11.46
C ALA A 310 -18.12 -45.57 -12.18
N GLU A 311 -18.77 -44.43 -11.92
CA GLU A 311 -18.44 -43.17 -12.58
C GLU A 311 -17.25 -42.47 -11.90
N ARG A 312 -16.17 -42.24 -12.66
CA ARG A 312 -14.94 -41.57 -12.18
C ARG A 312 -15.21 -40.21 -11.51
N ALA A 313 -16.08 -39.40 -12.10
CA ALA A 313 -16.36 -38.05 -11.61
C ALA A 313 -17.14 -38.07 -10.30
N GLU A 314 -18.13 -38.96 -10.18
CA GLU A 314 -18.88 -39.17 -8.94
C GLU A 314 -17.97 -39.74 -7.84
N LYS A 315 -17.12 -40.71 -8.19
CA LYS A 315 -16.11 -41.26 -7.28
C LYS A 315 -15.16 -40.20 -6.74
N ALA A 316 -14.66 -39.31 -7.61
CA ALA A 316 -13.80 -38.19 -7.21
C ALA A 316 -14.53 -37.21 -6.27
N ARG A 317 -15.82 -36.96 -6.52
CA ARG A 317 -16.66 -36.06 -5.73
C ARG A 317 -16.91 -36.63 -4.34
N ASP A 318 -17.20 -37.92 -4.24
CA ASP A 318 -17.43 -38.58 -2.96
C ASP A 318 -16.17 -38.62 -2.10
N ILE A 319 -14.99 -38.89 -2.69
CA ILE A 319 -13.72 -38.88 -1.97
C ILE A 319 -13.44 -37.51 -1.37
N ILE A 320 -13.54 -36.44 -2.17
CA ILE A 320 -13.25 -35.09 -1.67
C ILE A 320 -14.32 -34.62 -0.67
N ASP A 321 -15.59 -34.96 -0.84
CA ASP A 321 -16.66 -34.65 0.13
C ASP A 321 -16.49 -35.38 1.45
N MET A 322 -16.07 -36.64 1.40
CA MET A 322 -15.81 -37.43 2.59
C MET A 322 -14.66 -36.81 3.40
N VAL A 323 -13.56 -36.45 2.74
CA VAL A 323 -12.43 -35.78 3.37
C VAL A 323 -12.80 -34.40 3.93
N LEU A 324 -13.62 -33.63 3.20
CA LEU A 324 -14.15 -32.34 3.67
C LEU A 324 -15.06 -32.47 4.90
N ARG A 325 -15.85 -33.55 4.99
CA ARG A 325 -16.73 -33.86 6.13
C ARG A 325 -15.93 -34.23 7.37
N LYS A 326 -14.88 -35.05 7.24
CA LYS A 326 -14.06 -35.53 8.36
C LYS A 326 -13.20 -34.45 9.01
N GLY A 327 -12.87 -33.39 8.28
CA GLY A 327 -12.27 -32.19 8.86
C GLY A 327 -10.94 -31.82 8.22
N THR A 328 -10.29 -30.83 8.80
CA THR A 328 -9.15 -30.14 8.21
C THR A 328 -7.84 -30.92 8.28
N GLU A 329 -7.67 -31.75 9.31
CA GLU A 329 -6.56 -32.71 9.41
C GLU A 329 -6.59 -33.73 8.26
N SER A 330 -7.78 -34.27 7.97
CA SER A 330 -8.03 -35.17 6.84
C SER A 330 -7.76 -34.48 5.50
N CYS A 331 -8.19 -33.21 5.39
CA CYS A 331 -7.91 -32.37 4.23
C CYS A 331 -6.39 -32.23 3.99
N SER A 332 -5.61 -31.96 5.05
CA SER A 332 -4.17 -31.73 4.92
C SER A 332 -3.45 -32.98 4.46
N ARG A 333 -3.84 -34.13 5.02
CA ARG A 333 -3.34 -35.44 4.60
C ARG A 333 -3.65 -35.72 3.12
N MET A 334 -4.87 -35.43 2.67
CA MET A 334 -5.22 -35.58 1.24
C MET A 334 -4.37 -34.68 0.33
N ILE A 335 -4.11 -33.43 0.70
CA ILE A 335 -3.28 -32.53 -0.13
C ILE A 335 -1.83 -33.04 -0.20
N ASN A 336 -1.26 -33.49 0.92
CA ASN A 336 0.09 -34.04 0.94
C ASN A 336 0.19 -35.32 0.10
N LEU A 337 -0.79 -36.23 0.23
CA LEU A 337 -0.86 -37.45 -0.58
C LEU A 337 -0.98 -37.14 -2.07
N LEU A 338 -1.82 -36.17 -2.44
CA LEU A 338 -1.98 -35.78 -3.84
C LEU A 338 -0.69 -35.21 -4.44
N ARG A 339 0.09 -34.45 -3.65
CA ARG A 339 1.41 -33.96 -4.06
C ARG A 339 2.39 -35.11 -4.31
N ASP A 340 2.34 -36.14 -3.48
CA ASP A 340 3.28 -37.27 -3.57
C ASP A 340 2.91 -38.24 -4.71
N ILE A 341 1.61 -38.43 -4.96
CA ILE A 341 1.08 -39.31 -6.02
C ILE A 341 1.15 -38.66 -7.40
N ASP A 342 0.71 -37.40 -7.50
CA ASP A 342 0.69 -36.67 -8.78
C ASP A 342 1.09 -35.19 -8.58
N PRO A 343 2.40 -34.90 -8.56
CA PRO A 343 2.92 -33.53 -8.45
C PRO A 343 2.41 -32.61 -9.58
N TYR A 344 2.15 -33.17 -10.77
CA TYR A 344 1.70 -32.41 -11.93
C TYR A 344 0.25 -31.96 -11.76
N LEU A 345 -0.65 -32.86 -11.33
CA LEU A 345 -2.03 -32.53 -10.98
C LEU A 345 -2.09 -31.58 -9.78
N TRP A 346 -1.26 -31.79 -8.75
CA TRP A 346 -1.16 -30.88 -7.61
C TRP A 346 -0.79 -29.46 -8.04
N SER A 347 0.22 -29.33 -8.91
CA SER A 347 0.63 -28.02 -9.44
C SER A 347 -0.47 -27.39 -10.28
N MET A 348 -1.14 -28.15 -11.17
CA MET A 348 -2.25 -27.66 -11.98
C MET A 348 -3.47 -27.21 -11.17
N LEU A 349 -3.76 -27.85 -10.03
CA LEU A 349 -4.84 -27.41 -9.14
C LEU A 349 -4.52 -26.08 -8.44
N GLN A 350 -3.24 -25.66 -8.43
CA GLN A 350 -2.79 -24.32 -8.03
C GLN A 350 -2.76 -23.32 -9.20
N ILE A 351 -2.97 -23.76 -10.45
CA ILE A 351 -3.05 -22.90 -11.64
C ILE A 351 -4.47 -22.38 -11.81
N ASN A 352 -4.80 -21.38 -10.98
CA ASN A 352 -5.59 -20.21 -11.40
C ASN A 352 -4.85 -18.91 -11.03
N SER A 353 -3.54 -18.99 -10.75
CA SER A 353 -2.65 -17.84 -10.82
C SER A 353 -2.01 -17.82 -12.21
N VAL A 354 -2.43 -16.83 -13.01
CA VAL A 354 -1.79 -16.32 -14.23
C VAL A 354 -1.90 -17.22 -15.48
N GLY A 355 -2.83 -16.88 -16.37
CA GLY A 355 -2.72 -17.20 -17.78
C GLY A 355 -1.77 -16.21 -18.46
N VAL A 356 -0.70 -16.73 -19.08
CA VAL A 356 0.19 -16.00 -20.00
C VAL A 356 -0.38 -16.18 -21.42
N PRO A 357 -0.54 -15.11 -22.23
CA PRO A 357 -0.75 -15.28 -23.66
C PRO A 357 0.58 -15.57 -24.36
N THR A 358 0.48 -16.52 -25.30
CA THR A 358 1.47 -17.09 -26.21
C THR A 358 2.56 -16.18 -26.74
#